data_AF-A0A0P4VKP6-F1
#
_entry.id   AF-A0A0P4VKP6-F1
#
_cell.length_a   1.000
_cell.length_b   1.000
_cell.length_c   1.000
_cell.angle_alpha   90.00
_cell.angle_beta   90.00
_cell.angle_gamma   90.00
#
_symmetry.space_group_name_H-M   'P 1'
#
loop_
_entity.id
_entity.type
_entity.pdbx_description
1 polymer ?
#
loop_
_entity_poly.entity_id
_entity_poly.type
_entity_poly.pdbx_seq_one_letter_code
_entity_poly.pdbx_strand_id
1 'polypeptide(L)'
;MDEVTFHVGQKVEVLQVWMYETTQKLYQLTEELIMKALASHQAQSVRIVVKGSADKVLEALKELIDKFSIVVDPQYVCGYLSRVIGHDMNRSTLYACCFGFTVGSSLGLVIGICLQTPRQPNVLMKAIAATAFTGIDSITLLEDAFVPKLYKPTQLLIEVKCATLDPIDVKISCGLARTLRGIVNIYNYNCQSELPLILGREGAGIVVEIGSKVKDFEIGDQVYFVTDPWSSGTLAEYVVLDTKDVAKMPSGIVFEVAASFPYSATLAWTAVVVEA
;
A
#
# COMPACT_ATOMS: atom_id res chain seq x y z
N MET A 1 -0.87 -26.89 -36.57
CA MET A 1 -1.59 -26.36 -35.40
C MET A 1 -2.46 -27.50 -34.93
N ASP A 2 -2.08 -28.10 -33.81
CA ASP A 2 -2.62 -29.40 -33.41
C ASP A 2 -4.07 -29.23 -32.96
N GLU A 3 -4.93 -30.19 -33.29
CA GLU A 3 -6.36 -30.22 -32.95
C GLU A 3 -6.60 -29.93 -31.45
N VAL A 4 -5.65 -30.33 -30.62
CA VAL A 4 -5.54 -30.01 -29.20
C VAL A 4 -5.40 -28.52 -28.91
N THR A 5 -4.44 -27.83 -29.55
CA THR A 5 -4.26 -26.37 -29.38
C THR A 5 -5.48 -25.58 -29.83
N PHE A 6 -6.20 -26.07 -30.85
CA PHE A 6 -7.45 -25.48 -31.31
C PHE A 6 -8.58 -25.61 -30.28
N HIS A 7 -8.77 -26.80 -29.69
CA HIS A 7 -9.80 -27.02 -28.66
C HIS A 7 -9.49 -26.32 -27.34
N VAL A 8 -8.22 -26.22 -26.95
CA VAL A 8 -7.81 -25.44 -25.77
C VAL A 8 -8.06 -23.96 -26.01
N GLY A 9 -7.71 -23.44 -27.20
CA GLY A 9 -8.03 -22.06 -27.60
C GLY A 9 -9.53 -21.76 -27.52
N GLN A 10 -10.38 -22.61 -28.08
CA GLN A 10 -11.84 -22.45 -27.99
C GLN A 10 -12.36 -22.43 -26.54
N LYS A 11 -11.83 -23.30 -25.66
CA LYS A 11 -12.25 -23.32 -24.25
C LYS A 11 -11.83 -22.05 -23.49
N VAL A 12 -10.65 -21.50 -23.81
CA VAL A 12 -10.16 -20.23 -23.24
C VAL A 12 -11.00 -19.06 -23.72
N GLU A 13 -11.35 -19.01 -25.01
CA GLU A 13 -12.21 -17.97 -25.58
C GLU A 13 -13.62 -18.00 -24.97
N VAL A 14 -14.21 -19.19 -24.81
CA VAL A 14 -15.52 -19.34 -24.13
C VAL A 14 -15.45 -18.86 -22.68
N LEU A 15 -14.35 -19.13 -21.98
CA LEU A 15 -14.15 -18.68 -20.60
C LEU A 15 -13.97 -17.15 -20.51
N GLN A 16 -13.28 -16.54 -21.48
CA GLN A 16 -13.15 -15.08 -21.59
C GLN A 16 -14.51 -14.41 -21.86
N VAL A 17 -15.32 -14.97 -22.76
CA VAL A 17 -16.68 -14.47 -23.04
C VAL A 17 -17.55 -14.57 -21.79
N TRP A 18 -17.46 -15.67 -21.05
CA TRP A 18 -18.24 -15.85 -19.82
C TRP A 18 -17.82 -14.90 -18.70
N MET A 19 -16.51 -14.66 -18.53
CA MET A 19 -16.00 -13.65 -17.61
C MET A 19 -16.47 -12.25 -17.99
N TYR A 20 -16.45 -11.92 -19.29
CA TYR A 20 -16.91 -10.63 -19.78
C TYR A 20 -18.40 -10.41 -19.52
N GLU A 21 -19.25 -11.39 -19.84
CA GLU A 21 -20.69 -11.32 -19.61
C GLU A 21 -21.03 -11.19 -18.11
N THR A 22 -20.31 -11.91 -17.25
CA THR A 22 -20.50 -11.87 -15.80
C THR A 22 -20.03 -10.54 -15.20
N THR A 23 -18.92 -9.99 -15.70
CA THR A 23 -18.42 -8.66 -15.28
C THR A 23 -19.40 -7.57 -15.68
N GLN A 24 -20.00 -7.65 -16.86
CA GLN A 24 -21.05 -6.73 -17.33
C GLN A 24 -22.30 -6.80 -16.47
N LYS A 25 -22.76 -8.01 -16.10
CA LYS A 25 -23.88 -8.20 -15.17
C LYS A 25 -23.59 -7.60 -13.79
N LEU A 26 -22.38 -7.79 -13.26
CA LEU A 26 -21.96 -7.23 -11.98
C LEU A 26 -21.92 -5.70 -12.03
N TYR A 27 -21.39 -5.13 -13.12
CA TYR A 27 -21.33 -3.69 -13.33
C TYR A 27 -22.73 -3.05 -13.39
N GLN A 28 -23.67 -3.65 -14.14
CA GLN A 28 -25.05 -3.20 -14.19
C GLN A 28 -25.74 -3.26 -12.83
N LEU A 29 -25.53 -4.32 -12.06
CA LEU A 29 -26.03 -4.43 -10.67
C LEU A 29 -25.45 -3.34 -9.76
N THR A 30 -24.18 -2.99 -9.91
CA THR A 30 -23.56 -1.91 -9.12
C THR A 30 -24.08 -0.52 -9.49
N GLU A 31 -24.31 -0.23 -10.77
CA GLU A 31 -24.91 1.04 -11.19
C GLU A 31 -26.35 1.17 -10.71
N GLU A 32 -27.15 0.10 -10.80
CA GLU A 32 -28.53 0.11 -10.31
C GLU A 32 -28.59 0.35 -8.78
N LEU A 33 -27.61 -0.17 -8.03
CA LEU A 33 -27.45 0.05 -6.60
C LEU A 33 -27.08 1.50 -6.26
N ILE A 34 -26.12 2.08 -6.98
CA ILE A 34 -25.66 3.47 -6.77
C ILE A 34 -26.82 4.44 -7.07
N MET A 35 -27.55 4.20 -8.16
CA MET A 35 -28.69 5.03 -8.55
C MET A 35 -29.87 4.92 -7.56
N LYS A 36 -30.17 3.73 -7.04
CA LYS A 36 -31.20 3.56 -6.00
C LYS A 36 -30.79 4.13 -4.64
N ALA A 37 -29.50 4.07 -4.30
CA ALA A 37 -28.97 4.65 -3.06
C ALA A 37 -29.00 6.19 -3.10
N LEU A 38 -28.59 6.81 -4.22
CA LEU A 38 -28.61 8.26 -4.43
C LEU A 38 -30.04 8.84 -4.46
N ALA A 39 -31.05 8.05 -4.86
CA ALA A 39 -32.44 8.50 -5.00
C ALA A 39 -33.29 8.39 -3.72
N SER A 40 -32.76 7.91 -2.59
CA SER A 40 -33.58 7.56 -1.41
C SER A 40 -33.23 8.35 -0.14
N HIS A 41 -34.26 8.92 0.52
CA HIS A 41 -34.10 9.73 1.74
C HIS A 41 -34.53 8.99 3.04
N GLN A 42 -34.64 7.65 3.00
CA GLN A 42 -35.01 6.80 4.15
C GLN A 42 -34.07 5.58 4.30
N ALA A 43 -33.40 5.50 5.45
CA ALA A 43 -32.29 4.57 5.71
C ALA A 43 -32.69 3.07 5.86
N GLN A 44 -33.97 2.75 5.98
CA GLN A 44 -34.42 1.38 6.32
C GLN A 44 -34.70 0.53 5.08
N SER A 45 -35.23 1.13 4.01
CA SER A 45 -35.44 0.49 2.70
C SER A 45 -34.12 0.19 1.99
N VAL A 46 -33.12 1.07 2.14
CA VAL A 46 -31.76 0.88 1.59
C VAL A 46 -31.09 -0.37 2.17
N ARG A 47 -31.25 -0.64 3.47
CA ARG A 47 -30.61 -1.79 4.13
C ARG A 47 -31.16 -3.13 3.63
N ILE A 48 -32.44 -3.20 3.28
CA ILE A 48 -33.09 -4.41 2.73
C ILE A 48 -32.63 -4.63 1.28
N VAL A 49 -32.56 -3.57 0.48
CA VAL A 49 -32.09 -3.64 -0.92
C VAL A 49 -30.61 -4.04 -0.97
N VAL A 50 -29.77 -3.46 -0.12
CA VAL A 50 -28.35 -3.80 -0.02
C VAL A 50 -28.15 -5.26 0.39
N LYS A 51 -28.92 -5.78 1.36
CA LYS A 51 -28.86 -7.19 1.75
C LYS A 51 -29.28 -8.12 0.61
N GLY A 52 -30.46 -7.89 0.01
CA GLY A 52 -30.97 -8.75 -1.06
C GLY A 52 -30.09 -8.75 -2.31
N SER A 53 -29.38 -7.66 -2.59
CA SER A 53 -28.43 -7.59 -3.69
C SER A 53 -27.07 -8.20 -3.35
N ALA A 54 -26.61 -8.10 -2.10
CA ALA A 54 -25.40 -8.79 -1.64
C ALA A 54 -25.55 -10.31 -1.79
N ASP A 55 -26.73 -10.85 -1.49
CA ASP A 55 -27.02 -12.28 -1.67
C ASP A 55 -26.93 -12.70 -3.15
N LYS A 56 -27.41 -11.86 -4.08
CA LYS A 56 -27.30 -12.12 -5.53
C LYS A 56 -25.86 -12.10 -6.04
N VAL A 57 -25.03 -11.18 -5.54
CA VAL A 57 -23.61 -11.12 -5.88
C VAL A 57 -22.88 -12.36 -5.36
N LEU A 58 -23.24 -12.81 -4.15
CA LEU A 58 -22.64 -13.97 -3.52
C LEU A 58 -23.04 -15.28 -4.24
N GLU A 59 -24.27 -15.37 -4.75
CA GLU A 59 -24.74 -16.47 -5.60
C GLU A 59 -23.98 -16.51 -6.94
N ALA A 60 -23.81 -15.37 -7.59
CA ALA A 60 -23.06 -15.27 -8.85
C ALA A 60 -21.58 -15.65 -8.69
N LEU A 61 -20.96 -15.27 -7.56
CA LEU A 61 -19.59 -15.69 -7.22
C LEU A 61 -19.49 -17.19 -6.98
N LYS A 62 -20.49 -17.82 -6.35
CA LYS A 62 -20.52 -19.28 -6.17
C LYS A 62 -20.64 -20.02 -7.50
N GLU A 63 -21.51 -19.58 -8.40
CA GLU A 63 -21.60 -20.17 -9.75
C GLU A 63 -20.27 -20.07 -10.52
N LEU A 64 -19.51 -19.00 -10.31
CA LEU A 64 -18.19 -18.81 -10.91
C LEU A 64 -17.14 -19.76 -10.36
N ILE A 65 -17.12 -19.96 -9.05
CA ILE A 65 -16.22 -20.93 -8.41
C ILE A 65 -16.57 -22.35 -8.88
N ASP A 66 -17.86 -22.70 -8.97
CA ASP A 66 -18.30 -24.03 -9.42
C ASP A 66 -17.91 -24.28 -10.87
N LYS A 67 -18.13 -23.33 -11.79
CA LYS A 67 -17.70 -23.48 -13.19
C LYS A 67 -16.18 -23.52 -13.33
N PHE A 68 -15.44 -22.79 -12.50
CA PHE A 68 -13.98 -22.86 -12.49
C PHE A 68 -13.48 -24.22 -11.97
N SER A 69 -14.17 -24.82 -11.00
CA SER A 69 -13.83 -26.15 -10.48
C SER A 69 -13.94 -27.25 -11.54
N ILE A 70 -14.86 -27.11 -12.50
CA ILE A 70 -15.03 -28.06 -13.61
C ILE A 70 -13.86 -27.98 -14.60
N VAL A 71 -13.31 -26.78 -14.82
CA VAL A 71 -12.18 -26.56 -15.74
C VAL A 71 -10.85 -26.98 -15.10
N VAL A 72 -10.75 -26.93 -13.78
CA VAL A 72 -9.57 -27.29 -12.98
C VAL A 72 -9.81 -28.61 -12.24
N ASP A 73 -10.66 -29.50 -12.74
CA ASP A 73 -10.87 -30.81 -12.14
C ASP A 73 -9.57 -31.63 -12.21
N PRO A 74 -8.95 -31.98 -11.07
CA PRO A 74 -7.70 -32.74 -11.04
C PRO A 74 -7.81 -34.06 -11.77
N GLN A 75 -8.98 -34.71 -11.76
CA GLN A 75 -9.19 -35.99 -12.44
C GLN A 75 -9.19 -35.83 -13.96
N TYR A 76 -9.78 -34.75 -14.48
CA TYR A 76 -9.76 -34.43 -15.91
C TYR A 76 -8.35 -34.06 -16.38
N VAL A 77 -7.63 -33.23 -15.62
CA VAL A 77 -6.25 -32.85 -15.92
C VAL A 77 -5.31 -34.06 -15.88
N CYS A 78 -5.42 -34.91 -14.85
CA CYS A 78 -4.64 -36.15 -14.75
C CYS A 78 -5.00 -37.16 -15.84
N GLY A 79 -6.28 -37.31 -16.20
CA GLY A 79 -6.73 -38.19 -17.27
C GLY A 79 -6.33 -37.71 -18.67
N TYR A 80 -6.25 -36.39 -18.86
CA TYR A 80 -5.74 -35.78 -20.08
C TYR A 80 -4.23 -35.95 -20.21
N LEU A 81 -3.50 -35.64 -19.14
CA LEU A 81 -2.06 -35.88 -19.05
C LEU A 81 -1.74 -37.36 -19.26
N SER A 82 -2.50 -38.29 -18.67
CA SER A 82 -2.25 -39.73 -18.85
C SER A 82 -2.55 -40.21 -20.27
N ARG A 83 -3.44 -39.58 -21.03
CA ARG A 83 -3.64 -39.89 -22.47
C ARG A 83 -2.53 -39.32 -23.36
N VAL A 84 -2.07 -38.10 -23.08
CA VAL A 84 -0.96 -37.46 -23.81
C VAL A 84 0.38 -38.15 -23.51
N ILE A 85 0.56 -38.61 -22.28
CA ILE A 85 1.78 -39.30 -21.79
C ILE A 85 1.70 -40.81 -22.07
N GLY A 86 0.50 -41.41 -22.09
CA GLY A 86 0.35 -42.85 -21.99
C GLY A 86 0.58 -43.68 -23.26
N HIS A 87 0.48 -43.09 -24.46
CA HIS A 87 0.46 -43.91 -25.69
C HIS A 87 1.73 -43.87 -26.56
N ASP A 88 2.59 -42.84 -26.46
CA ASP A 88 3.81 -42.71 -27.28
C ASP A 88 4.97 -42.02 -26.53
N MET A 89 5.26 -42.44 -25.30
CA MET A 89 6.48 -42.03 -24.61
C MET A 89 7.71 -42.75 -25.18
N ASN A 90 8.19 -42.26 -26.32
CA ASN A 90 9.48 -42.64 -26.85
C ASN A 90 10.60 -41.93 -26.08
N ARG A 91 11.82 -42.49 -26.06
CA ARG A 91 12.98 -41.88 -25.36
C ARG A 91 13.24 -40.45 -25.83
N SER A 92 13.00 -40.17 -27.12
CA SER A 92 13.11 -38.84 -27.71
C SER A 92 12.12 -37.84 -27.11
N THR A 93 10.86 -38.24 -26.87
CA THR A 93 9.82 -37.40 -26.28
C THR A 93 10.15 -37.09 -24.81
N LEU A 94 10.66 -38.08 -24.06
CA LEU A 94 11.14 -37.87 -22.69
C LEU A 94 12.30 -36.86 -22.64
N TYR A 95 13.29 -37.00 -23.53
CA TYR A 95 14.40 -36.04 -23.61
C TYR A 95 13.93 -34.65 -23.99
N ALA A 96 12.97 -34.52 -24.91
CA ALA A 96 12.39 -33.23 -25.29
C ALA A 96 11.65 -32.57 -24.12
N CYS A 97 10.88 -33.33 -23.33
CA CYS A 97 10.21 -32.81 -22.13
C CYS A 97 11.20 -32.39 -21.04
N CYS A 98 12.20 -33.22 -20.74
CA CYS A 98 13.23 -32.88 -19.76
C CYS A 98 14.02 -31.65 -20.19
N PHE A 99 14.39 -31.55 -21.46
CA PHE A 99 15.09 -30.40 -22.02
C PHE A 99 14.22 -29.13 -22.00
N GLY A 100 12.95 -29.23 -22.38
CA GLY A 100 12.00 -28.12 -22.31
C GLY A 100 11.80 -27.61 -20.88
N PHE A 101 11.73 -28.52 -19.90
CA PHE A 101 11.60 -28.15 -18.49
C PHE A 101 12.85 -27.46 -17.94
N THR A 102 14.04 -27.95 -18.26
CA THR A 102 15.30 -27.34 -17.79
C THR A 102 15.53 -25.98 -18.45
N VAL A 103 15.34 -25.88 -19.77
CA VAL A 103 15.46 -24.62 -20.50
C VAL A 103 14.40 -23.62 -20.04
N GLY A 104 13.14 -24.03 -19.96
CA GLY A 104 12.05 -23.17 -19.50
C GLY A 104 12.24 -22.68 -18.07
N SER A 105 12.66 -23.56 -17.15
CA SER A 105 12.94 -23.18 -15.75
C SER A 105 14.14 -22.24 -15.65
N SER A 106 15.21 -22.52 -16.40
CA SER A 106 16.40 -21.67 -16.42
C SER A 106 16.11 -20.28 -17.00
N LEU A 107 15.38 -20.21 -18.12
CA LEU A 107 14.98 -18.95 -18.74
C LEU A 107 14.01 -18.17 -17.85
N GLY A 108 13.03 -18.85 -17.25
CA GLY A 108 12.11 -18.24 -16.28
C GLY A 108 12.83 -17.70 -15.05
N LEU A 109 13.83 -18.42 -14.53
CA LEU A 109 14.66 -17.96 -13.41
C LEU A 109 15.49 -16.74 -13.81
N VAL A 110 16.13 -16.75 -14.99
CA VAL A 110 16.93 -15.64 -15.49
C VAL A 110 16.06 -14.40 -15.71
N ILE A 111 14.91 -14.54 -16.35
CA ILE A 111 13.94 -13.44 -16.52
C ILE A 111 13.48 -12.94 -15.15
N GLY A 112 13.17 -13.84 -14.22
CA GLY A 112 12.77 -13.47 -12.86
C GLY A 112 13.85 -12.68 -12.12
N ILE A 113 15.12 -13.06 -12.25
CA ILE A 113 16.26 -12.33 -11.67
C ILE A 113 16.46 -10.99 -12.39
N CYS A 114 16.36 -10.94 -13.72
CA CYS A 114 16.47 -9.70 -14.49
C CYS A 114 15.33 -8.71 -14.20
N LEU A 115 14.14 -9.22 -13.87
CA LEU A 115 12.98 -8.42 -13.47
C LEU A 115 12.95 -8.09 -11.98
N GLN A 116 13.82 -8.67 -11.15
CA GLN A 116 13.95 -8.24 -9.76
C GLN A 116 14.47 -6.81 -9.74
N THR A 117 13.62 -5.89 -9.30
CA THR A 117 14.07 -4.56 -8.92
C THR A 117 15.13 -4.71 -7.82
N PRO A 118 16.27 -4.01 -7.90
CA PRO A 118 17.29 -4.09 -6.87
C PRO A 118 16.65 -3.72 -5.53
N ARG A 119 16.68 -4.66 -4.57
CA ARG A 119 16.30 -4.36 -3.18
C ARG A 119 17.28 -3.31 -2.69
N GLN A 120 16.84 -2.06 -2.60
CA GLN A 120 17.65 -1.04 -1.97
C GLN A 120 17.95 -1.47 -0.53
N PRO A 121 19.23 -1.46 -0.12
CA PRO A 121 19.61 -1.85 1.23
C PRO A 121 18.82 -0.99 2.23
N ASN A 122 18.32 -1.62 3.29
CA ASN A 122 17.67 -0.89 4.36
C ASN A 122 18.75 -0.10 5.10
N VAL A 123 18.75 1.22 4.91
CA VAL A 123 19.60 2.13 5.66
C VAL A 123 18.99 2.30 7.05
N LEU A 124 19.84 2.25 8.07
CA LEU A 124 19.45 2.45 9.47
C LEU A 124 19.72 3.90 9.88
N MET A 125 18.95 4.38 10.84
CA MET A 125 19.04 5.71 11.42
C MET A 125 18.74 5.66 12.92
N LYS A 126 19.12 6.74 13.60
CA LYS A 126 18.72 6.99 14.97
C LYS A 126 17.34 7.63 15.05
N ALA A 127 16.56 7.23 16.05
CA ALA A 127 15.25 7.83 16.33
C ALA A 127 14.89 7.75 17.81
N ILE A 128 14.11 8.70 18.31
CA ILE A 128 13.52 8.67 19.65
C ILE A 128 12.09 8.14 19.52
N ALA A 129 11.82 7.00 20.15
CA ALA A 129 10.55 6.31 20.01
C ALA A 129 10.01 5.79 21.34
N ALA A 130 8.68 5.78 21.47
CA ALA A 130 7.99 5.07 22.53
C ALA A 130 7.97 3.57 22.21
N THR A 131 8.41 2.74 23.17
CA THR A 131 8.42 1.27 23.07
C THR A 131 7.20 0.61 23.72
N ALA A 132 6.45 1.38 24.49
CA ALA A 132 5.19 1.01 25.13
C ALA A 132 4.30 2.27 25.24
N PHE A 133 3.04 2.10 25.63
CA PHE A 133 2.14 3.24 25.87
C PHE A 133 2.08 3.63 27.34
N THR A 134 3.23 3.74 28.00
CA THR A 134 3.33 4.06 29.45
C THR A 134 3.88 5.47 29.68
N GLY A 135 3.84 6.33 28.66
CA GLY A 135 4.34 7.69 28.76
C GLY A 135 5.86 7.77 28.65
N ILE A 136 6.46 8.73 29.35
CA ILE A 136 7.88 9.09 29.23
C ILE A 136 8.81 7.89 29.54
N ASP A 137 8.42 7.03 30.49
CA ASP A 137 9.22 5.87 30.90
C ASP A 137 9.47 4.85 29.77
N SER A 138 8.66 4.89 28.71
CA SER A 138 8.79 4.00 27.56
C SER A 138 9.63 4.56 26.41
N ILE A 139 10.07 5.82 26.52
CA ILE A 139 10.78 6.51 25.45
C ILE A 139 12.24 6.07 25.47
N THR A 140 12.72 5.59 24.32
CA THR A 140 14.12 5.18 24.14
C THR A 140 14.70 5.78 22.87
N LEU A 141 16.02 5.93 22.87
CA LEU A 141 16.79 6.07 21.63
C LEU A 141 16.90 4.70 20.96
N LEU A 142 16.44 4.62 19.73
CA LEU A 142 16.69 3.53 18.80
C LEU A 142 17.91 3.90 17.96
N GLU A 143 18.87 2.98 17.82
CA GLU A 143 20.06 3.19 16.97
C GLU A 143 19.89 2.54 15.58
N ASP A 144 18.89 1.68 15.44
CA ASP A 144 18.65 0.80 14.30
C ASP A 144 17.23 0.97 13.72
N ALA A 145 16.67 2.18 13.81
CA ALA A 145 15.41 2.48 13.13
C ALA A 145 15.62 2.48 11.61
N PHE A 146 14.66 1.97 10.85
CA PHE A 146 14.76 2.00 9.39
C PHE A 146 14.50 3.39 8.83
N VAL A 147 15.36 3.85 7.92
CA VAL A 147 15.11 5.08 7.15
C VAL A 147 13.82 4.88 6.33
N PRO A 148 12.84 5.78 6.46
CA PRO A 148 11.58 5.68 5.72
C PRO A 148 11.81 5.85 4.22
N LYS A 149 10.97 5.21 3.40
CA LYS A 149 11.07 5.24 1.93
C LYS A 149 9.91 6.01 1.32
N LEU A 150 10.14 6.54 0.11
CA LEU A 150 9.08 7.15 -0.69
C LEU A 150 8.17 6.06 -1.26
N TYR A 151 6.89 6.11 -0.92
CA TYR A 151 5.87 5.21 -1.48
C TYR A 151 4.87 5.95 -2.38
N LYS A 152 4.74 7.26 -2.19
CA LYS A 152 3.89 8.13 -3.01
C LYS A 152 4.75 9.07 -3.85
N PRO A 153 4.33 9.39 -5.08
CA PRO A 153 5.12 10.24 -5.98
C PRO A 153 5.16 11.72 -5.54
N THR A 154 4.35 12.12 -4.57
CA THR A 154 4.27 13.47 -3.98
C THR A 154 5.05 13.60 -2.67
N GLN A 155 5.80 12.57 -2.28
CA GLN A 155 6.54 12.58 -1.02
C GLN A 155 7.95 13.14 -1.17
N LEU A 156 8.48 13.63 -0.05
CA LEU A 156 9.85 14.08 0.14
C LEU A 156 10.47 13.24 1.25
N LEU A 157 11.75 12.89 1.10
CA LEU A 157 12.59 12.42 2.21
C LEU A 157 13.40 13.61 2.70
N ILE A 158 13.34 13.87 4.00
CA ILE A 158 13.96 15.04 4.61
C ILE A 158 14.92 14.56 5.69
N GLU A 159 16.17 15.03 5.62
CA GLU A 159 17.14 14.91 6.72
C GLU A 159 16.79 15.95 7.78
N VAL A 160 16.40 15.49 8.96
CA VAL A 160 15.95 16.35 10.05
C VAL A 160 17.18 16.98 10.71
N LYS A 161 17.23 18.32 10.72
CA LYS A 161 18.29 19.08 11.41
C LYS A 161 17.86 19.51 12.81
N CYS A 162 16.57 19.81 12.98
CA CYS A 162 15.98 20.13 14.26
C CYS A 162 14.54 19.61 14.30
N ALA A 163 14.14 19.08 15.46
CA ALA A 163 12.76 18.71 15.75
C ALA A 163 12.43 19.18 17.16
N THR A 164 11.16 19.40 17.42
CA THR A 164 10.68 19.85 18.72
C THR A 164 9.77 18.81 19.36
N LEU A 165 9.44 19.07 20.62
CA LEU A 165 8.53 18.29 21.41
C LEU A 165 7.34 19.15 21.79
N ASP A 166 6.16 18.62 21.56
CA ASP A 166 4.90 19.22 21.96
C ASP A 166 4.25 18.43 23.10
N PRO A 167 3.37 19.06 23.91
CA PRO A 167 2.59 18.34 24.92
C PRO A 167 1.77 17.16 24.36
N ILE A 168 1.41 17.20 23.08
CA ILE A 168 0.72 16.10 22.42
C ILE A 168 1.61 14.85 22.26
N ASP A 169 2.93 15.00 22.12
CA ASP A 169 3.85 13.86 21.99
C ASP A 169 3.85 13.00 23.26
N VAL A 170 3.81 13.63 24.44
CA VAL A 170 3.66 12.94 25.72
C VAL A 170 2.30 12.23 25.82
N LYS A 171 1.23 12.85 25.32
CA LYS A 171 -0.09 12.20 25.31
C LYS A 171 -0.11 11.01 24.35
N ILE A 172 0.53 11.12 23.19
CA ILE A 172 0.68 10.05 22.21
C ILE A 172 1.47 8.88 22.80
N SER A 173 2.55 9.14 23.54
CA SER A 173 3.31 8.09 24.26
C SER A 173 2.53 7.46 25.41
N CYS A 174 1.50 8.11 25.94
CA CYS A 174 0.51 7.50 26.85
C CYS A 174 -0.62 6.74 26.12
N GLY A 175 -0.62 6.66 24.79
CA GLY A 175 -1.62 5.94 24.01
C GLY A 175 -2.82 6.77 23.53
N LEU A 176 -2.78 8.11 23.63
CA LEU A 176 -3.80 8.98 23.03
C LEU A 176 -4.02 8.60 21.57
N ALA A 177 -5.27 8.38 21.13
CA ALA A 177 -5.62 8.04 19.75
C ALA A 177 -4.97 6.76 19.17
N ARG A 178 -4.52 5.82 20.02
CA ARG A 178 -3.92 4.54 19.58
C ARG A 178 -4.80 3.78 18.59
N THR A 179 -6.08 3.59 18.91
CA THR A 179 -7.03 2.86 18.05
C THR A 179 -7.19 3.52 16.68
N LEU A 180 -7.31 4.85 16.64
CA LEU A 180 -7.43 5.59 15.38
C LEU A 180 -6.15 5.49 14.55
N ARG A 181 -4.97 5.58 15.17
CA ARG A 181 -3.69 5.36 14.49
C ARG A 181 -3.59 3.97 13.87
N GLY A 182 -4.00 2.94 14.62
CA GLY A 182 -4.04 1.56 14.12
C GLY A 182 -4.89 1.42 12.87
N ILE A 183 -6.03 2.12 12.79
CA ILE A 183 -6.93 2.10 11.63
C ILE A 183 -6.35 2.91 10.45
N VAL A 184 -5.82 4.11 10.71
CA VAL A 184 -5.33 5.02 9.65
C VAL A 184 -4.01 4.52 9.04
N ASN A 185 -3.15 3.86 9.82
CA ASN A 185 -1.84 3.41 9.36
C ASN A 185 -1.85 2.04 8.67
N ILE A 186 -3.00 1.38 8.49
CA ILE A 186 -3.09 0.09 7.76
C ILE A 186 -2.47 0.19 6.36
N TYR A 187 -2.58 1.37 5.73
CA TYR A 187 -2.04 1.64 4.40
C TYR A 187 -0.74 2.46 4.41
N ASN A 188 -0.13 2.64 5.59
CA ASN A 188 1.12 3.37 5.74
C ASN A 188 2.30 2.38 5.76
N TYR A 189 2.96 2.21 4.62
CA TYR A 189 4.07 1.26 4.48
C TYR A 189 5.28 1.56 5.37
N ASN A 190 5.46 2.83 5.79
CA ASN A 190 6.49 3.23 6.74
C ASN A 190 6.10 2.98 8.21
N CYS A 191 4.85 2.55 8.48
CA CYS A 191 4.33 2.34 9.83
C CYS A 191 3.48 1.04 9.88
N GLN A 192 4.17 -0.11 9.85
CA GLN A 192 3.52 -1.43 9.81
C GLN A 192 3.15 -1.99 11.19
N SER A 193 3.66 -1.38 12.26
CA SER A 193 3.43 -1.79 13.66
C SER A 193 3.06 -0.57 14.49
N GLU A 194 2.27 -0.78 15.56
CA GLU A 194 1.92 0.27 16.53
C GLU A 194 3.13 0.75 17.33
N LEU A 195 4.13 -0.12 17.53
CA LEU A 195 5.35 0.13 18.31
C LEU A 195 6.56 -0.54 17.61
N PRO A 196 7.78 0.02 17.75
CA PRO A 196 8.08 1.29 18.41
C PRO A 196 7.55 2.49 17.60
N LEU A 197 7.02 3.49 18.31
CA LEU A 197 6.41 4.68 17.71
C LEU A 197 7.34 5.89 17.84
N ILE A 198 7.89 6.35 16.71
CA ILE A 198 8.69 7.57 16.67
C ILE A 198 7.79 8.77 16.97
N LEU A 199 8.22 9.62 17.90
CA LEU A 199 7.47 10.79 18.40
C LEU A 199 7.90 12.09 17.67
N GLY A 200 7.28 13.23 17.99
CA GLY A 200 7.56 14.55 17.41
C GLY A 200 6.58 14.90 16.30
N ARG A 201 6.09 16.15 16.29
CA ARG A 201 5.05 16.64 15.36
C ARG A 201 5.53 17.65 14.32
N GLU A 202 6.67 18.26 14.54
CA GLU A 202 7.22 19.27 13.66
C GLU A 202 8.75 19.20 13.61
N GLY A 203 9.32 19.90 12.65
CA GLY A 203 10.76 20.04 12.54
C GLY A 203 11.19 20.91 11.36
N ALA A 204 12.50 21.01 11.20
CA ALA A 204 13.14 21.65 10.06
C ALA A 204 14.36 20.85 9.61
N GLY A 205 14.65 20.90 8.33
CA GLY A 205 15.62 20.01 7.72
C GLY A 205 15.92 20.31 6.26
N ILE A 206 16.57 19.35 5.61
CA ILE A 206 17.01 19.46 4.21
C ILE A 206 16.39 18.33 3.39
N VAL A 207 15.82 18.65 2.24
CA VAL A 207 15.28 17.66 1.30
C VAL A 207 16.44 16.84 0.71
N VAL A 208 16.41 15.51 0.86
CA VAL A 208 17.45 14.59 0.36
C VAL A 208 16.97 13.67 -0.77
N GLU A 209 15.65 13.43 -0.88
CA GLU A 209 15.04 12.68 -1.96
C GLU A 209 13.65 13.25 -2.28
N ILE A 210 13.24 13.19 -3.54
CA ILE A 210 11.93 13.67 -4.00
C ILE A 210 11.21 12.61 -4.83
N GLY A 211 9.89 12.55 -4.66
CA GLY A 211 9.02 11.70 -5.46
C GLY A 211 8.88 12.20 -6.90
N SER A 212 8.50 11.31 -7.80
CA SER A 212 8.46 11.58 -9.26
C SER A 212 7.44 12.64 -9.73
N LYS A 213 6.52 13.07 -8.86
CA LYS A 213 5.53 14.12 -9.16
C LYS A 213 5.74 15.40 -8.33
N VAL A 214 6.82 15.48 -7.56
CA VAL A 214 7.20 16.71 -6.86
C VAL A 214 7.69 17.74 -7.87
N LYS A 215 7.19 18.98 -7.76
CA LYS A 215 7.57 20.10 -8.65
C LYS A 215 8.06 21.34 -7.91
N ASP A 216 7.57 21.55 -6.69
CA ASP A 216 7.82 22.80 -5.94
C ASP A 216 9.06 22.72 -5.03
N PHE A 217 9.69 21.55 -4.94
CA PHE A 217 10.84 21.27 -4.10
C PHE A 217 11.96 20.61 -4.89
N GLU A 218 13.19 20.93 -4.50
CA GLU A 218 14.43 20.35 -5.04
C GLU A 218 15.26 19.72 -3.92
N ILE A 219 16.10 18.75 -4.28
CA ILE A 219 17.09 18.19 -3.34
C ILE A 219 18.04 19.30 -2.91
N GLY A 220 18.24 19.44 -1.60
CA GLY A 220 19.03 20.51 -0.99
C GLY A 220 18.20 21.69 -0.47
N ASP A 221 16.89 21.76 -0.77
CA ASP A 221 16.01 22.78 -0.19
C ASP A 221 15.97 22.68 1.34
N GLN A 222 16.08 23.83 2.01
CA GLN A 222 15.84 23.96 3.44
C GLN A 222 14.34 24.13 3.68
N VAL A 223 13.77 23.29 4.53
CA VAL A 223 12.32 23.19 4.74
C VAL A 223 11.97 23.10 6.22
N TYR A 224 10.81 23.61 6.57
CA TYR A 224 10.13 23.30 7.83
C TYR A 224 8.84 22.55 7.54
N PHE A 225 8.39 21.74 8.49
CA PHE A 225 7.33 20.79 8.24
C PHE A 225 6.58 20.38 9.50
N VAL A 226 5.39 19.87 9.27
CA VAL A 226 4.54 19.23 10.27
C VAL A 226 4.28 17.80 9.81
N THR A 227 4.11 16.86 10.74
CA THR A 227 3.68 15.49 10.44
C THR A 227 2.26 15.27 10.92
N ASP A 228 1.47 14.57 10.10
CA ASP A 228 0.12 14.15 10.46
C ASP A 228 0.14 13.44 11.82
N PRO A 229 -0.75 13.75 12.79
CA PRO A 229 -0.76 13.16 14.14
C PRO A 229 -0.83 11.61 14.17
N TRP A 230 -1.17 11.02 13.03
CA TRP A 230 -1.32 9.59 12.85
C TRP A 230 -0.03 8.90 12.40
N SER A 231 0.85 9.60 11.67
CA SER A 231 2.09 9.04 11.14
C SER A 231 3.24 9.03 12.15
N SER A 232 4.27 8.25 11.79
CA SER A 232 5.58 8.31 12.44
C SER A 232 6.08 9.76 12.57
N GLY A 233 6.73 10.04 13.69
CA GLY A 233 7.13 11.39 14.06
C GLY A 233 8.45 11.88 13.50
N THR A 234 8.83 13.07 13.93
CA THR A 234 9.99 13.84 13.45
C THR A 234 11.23 13.72 14.33
N LEU A 235 11.15 13.05 15.50
CA LEU A 235 12.30 12.76 16.33
C LEU A 235 13.12 11.59 15.76
N ALA A 236 13.63 11.75 14.55
CA ALA A 236 14.45 10.81 13.83
C ALA A 236 15.41 11.57 12.91
N GLU A 237 16.49 10.92 12.46
CA GLU A 237 17.41 11.56 11.50
C GLU A 237 16.77 11.82 10.14
N TYR A 238 15.77 11.01 9.76
CA TYR A 238 15.02 11.19 8.51
C TYR A 238 13.52 11.03 8.69
N VAL A 239 12.75 11.79 7.91
CA VAL A 239 11.29 11.69 7.85
C VAL A 239 10.81 11.74 6.40
N VAL A 240 9.74 10.99 6.10
CA VAL A 240 9.02 11.08 4.82
C VAL A 240 7.70 11.81 5.02
N LEU A 241 7.50 12.88 4.27
CA LEU A 241 6.28 13.70 4.32
C LEU A 241 5.77 13.98 2.91
N ASP A 242 4.47 14.25 2.79
CA ASP A 242 3.90 14.71 1.53
C ASP A 242 4.17 16.22 1.34
N THR A 243 4.33 16.67 0.10
CA THR A 243 4.55 18.09 -0.21
C THR A 243 3.55 19.06 0.42
N LYS A 244 2.32 18.62 0.72
CA LYS A 244 1.31 19.45 1.39
C LYS A 244 1.66 19.80 2.85
N ASP A 245 2.51 19.02 3.50
CA ASP A 245 2.84 19.15 4.92
C ASP A 245 4.22 19.82 5.14
N VAL A 246 4.82 20.30 4.05
CA VAL A 246 6.18 20.84 4.00
C VAL A 246 6.17 22.23 3.36
N ALA A 247 6.98 23.14 3.88
CA ALA A 247 7.16 24.47 3.31
C ALA A 247 8.64 24.86 3.30
N LYS A 248 9.04 25.68 2.32
CA LYS A 248 10.41 26.20 2.24
C LYS A 248 10.69 27.15 3.39
N MET A 249 11.89 27.05 3.98
CA MET A 249 12.35 27.98 4.98
C MET A 249 12.60 29.37 4.36
N PRO A 250 12.20 30.46 5.04
CA PRO A 250 12.64 31.80 4.68
C PRO A 250 14.17 31.91 4.79
N SER A 251 14.78 32.70 3.89
CA SER A 251 16.22 32.89 3.89
C SER A 251 16.71 33.55 5.19
N GLY A 252 17.82 33.05 5.74
CA GLY A 252 18.47 33.62 6.92
C GLY A 252 17.91 33.15 8.27
N ILE A 253 16.96 32.21 8.28
CA ILE A 253 16.44 31.59 9.52
C ILE A 253 17.22 30.31 9.81
N VAL A 254 17.66 30.13 11.07
CA VAL A 254 18.31 28.90 11.54
C VAL A 254 17.29 27.79 11.79
N PHE A 255 17.70 26.52 11.68
CA PHE A 255 16.79 25.37 11.78
C PHE A 255 16.03 25.32 13.11
N GLU A 256 16.64 25.72 14.22
CA GLU A 256 16.02 25.74 15.54
C GLU A 256 14.82 26.70 15.60
N VAL A 257 14.94 27.85 14.94
CA VAL A 257 13.85 28.84 14.87
C VAL A 257 12.78 28.37 13.90
N ALA A 258 13.16 27.81 12.76
CA ALA A 258 12.20 27.30 11.78
C ALA A 258 11.40 26.09 12.30
N ALA A 259 12.01 25.26 13.15
CA ALA A 259 11.37 24.09 13.73
C ALA A 259 10.40 24.42 14.88
N SER A 260 10.46 25.60 15.49
CA SER A 260 9.83 25.88 16.79
C SER A 260 8.35 26.27 16.77
N PHE A 261 7.74 26.36 15.60
CA PHE A 261 6.40 26.91 15.45
C PHE A 261 5.48 26.27 14.40
N PRO A 262 5.91 25.43 13.43
CA PRO A 262 5.01 24.92 12.38
C PRO A 262 3.68 24.31 12.86
N TYR A 263 3.70 23.45 13.88
CA TYR A 263 2.54 22.80 14.48
C TYR A 263 1.66 23.81 15.23
N SER A 264 2.25 24.64 16.09
CA SER A 264 1.50 25.66 16.82
C SER A 264 0.88 26.70 15.87
N ALA A 265 1.59 27.08 14.81
CA ALA A 265 1.13 28.02 13.80
C ALA A 265 -0.01 27.45 12.94
N THR A 266 0.06 26.17 12.56
CA THR A 266 -1.04 25.53 11.81
C THR A 266 -2.30 25.43 12.66
N LEU A 267 -2.18 25.12 13.95
CA LEU A 267 -3.31 25.14 14.90
C LEU A 267 -3.90 26.56 15.04
N ALA A 268 -3.06 27.57 15.28
CA ALA A 268 -3.52 28.96 15.41
C ALA A 268 -4.18 29.47 14.13
N TRP A 269 -3.59 29.18 12.97
CA TRP A 269 -4.13 29.56 11.66
C TRP A 269 -5.51 28.94 11.42
N THR A 270 -5.67 27.66 11.77
CA THR A 270 -6.96 26.96 11.63
C THR A 270 -8.03 27.65 12.48
N ALA A 271 -7.73 27.92 13.75
CA ALA A 271 -8.67 28.55 14.67
C ALA A 271 -9.05 29.98 14.28
N VAL A 272 -8.12 30.76 13.70
CA VAL A 272 -8.33 32.19 13.41
C VAL A 272 -8.83 32.46 11.99
N VAL A 273 -8.47 31.62 11.02
CA VAL A 273 -8.72 31.89 9.59
C VAL A 273 -9.71 30.92 8.99
N VAL A 274 -9.64 29.63 9.37
CA VAL A 274 -10.49 28.59 8.77
C VAL A 274 -11.82 28.49 9.50
N GLU A 275 -11.81 28.61 10.84
CA GLU A 275 -13.01 28.49 11.68
C GLU A 275 -13.67 29.83 12.05
N ALA A 276 -13.11 30.96 11.61
CA ALA A 276 -13.68 32.30 11.82
C ALA A 276 -14.71 32.68 10.74
#